data_AF-A0A060SUY6-F1
#
_entry.id   AF-A0A060SUY6-F1
#
_cell.length_a   1.000
_cell.length_b   1.000
_cell.length_c   1.000
_cell.angle_alpha   90.00
_cell.angle_beta   90.00
_cell.angle_gamma   90.00
#
_symmetry.space_group_name_H-M   'P 1'
#
loop_
_entity.id
_entity.type
_entity.pdbx_description
1 polymer ?
#
loop_
_entity_poly.entity_id
_entity_poly.type
_entity_poly.pdbx_seq_one_letter_code
_entity_poly.pdbx_strand_id
1 'polypeptide(L)'
;MSAAKTATYTTPETTEFTILLENSLKHGEDFDAISDKFEEEFNKPEVQEQAIKDIRDLTKNVREIRQMFSKIGLGFVEFDNANFLDKDNKVLKLGPQWREYQDRFQKILDMSFDNASAASAFMQIYSKAILTDVEADQRAALREELEGFVKKLEVKASDALNTKNEFTRLAEDIRVFAAVMEETLKRASGRLTQDMDIVKAKLESLRSQLQEVHARMKSMGIACVASLAVGAIAAGIAIVTLSPVAMFIAVSSVFSAIGTGIKVAQAKKEAAQLEADIKKYEAELAELVAREKLLAKYQASLESTKKDITGLAAKVDAIAGIWQSLKGDMVSLHAQLSLSTDPDMPLTSRFMKKIKATRELYMRLATLLDMYAKGQEAPEDHE
;
A
#
# COMPACT_ATOMS: atom_id res chain seq x y z
N MET A 1 14.25 8.88 -12.59
CA MET A 1 13.25 7.95 -13.14
C MET A 1 13.99 6.81 -13.82
N SER A 2 14.18 5.69 -13.12
CA SER A 2 14.83 4.51 -13.66
C SER A 2 13.79 3.73 -14.45
N ALA A 3 14.04 3.44 -15.72
CA ALA A 3 13.18 2.59 -16.52
C ALA A 3 13.20 1.19 -15.88
N ALA A 4 12.12 0.84 -15.20
CA ALA A 4 11.90 -0.52 -14.74
C ALA A 4 11.86 -1.39 -15.99
N LYS A 5 12.93 -2.16 -16.20
CA LYS A 5 13.02 -3.19 -17.24
C LYS A 5 11.92 -4.19 -16.90
N THR A 6 10.77 -4.09 -17.57
CA THR A 6 9.70 -5.08 -17.49
C THR A 6 10.34 -6.39 -17.93
N ALA A 7 10.67 -7.25 -16.96
CA ALA A 7 11.17 -8.57 -17.25
C ALA A 7 10.03 -9.31 -17.94
N THR A 8 10.10 -9.40 -19.26
CA THR A 8 9.37 -10.41 -20.00
C THR A 8 9.89 -11.73 -19.46
N TYR A 9 9.09 -12.37 -18.61
CA TYR A 9 9.37 -13.74 -18.16
C TYR A 9 9.14 -14.67 -19.35
N THR A 10 10.08 -14.68 -20.29
CA THR A 10 10.23 -15.80 -21.22
C THR A 10 10.86 -16.92 -20.41
N THR A 11 10.05 -17.90 -20.06
CA THR A 11 10.54 -19.12 -19.43
C THR A 11 11.44 -19.89 -20.43
N PRO A 12 12.36 -20.73 -19.96
CA PRO A 12 13.19 -21.57 -20.84
C PRO A 12 12.35 -22.34 -21.88
N GLU A 13 11.16 -22.78 -21.50
CA GLU A 13 10.23 -23.55 -22.32
C GLU A 13 9.62 -22.71 -23.46
N THR A 14 9.35 -21.41 -23.24
CA THR A 14 8.89 -20.52 -24.32
C THR A 14 9.98 -20.28 -25.37
N THR A 15 11.24 -20.36 -24.95
CA THR A 15 12.39 -20.28 -25.87
C THR A 15 12.51 -21.56 -26.70
N GLU A 16 12.30 -22.72 -26.08
CA GLU A 16 12.33 -24.03 -26.75
C GLU A 16 11.22 -24.16 -27.80
N PHE A 17 9.98 -23.77 -27.47
CA PHE A 17 8.87 -23.75 -28.43
C PHE A 17 9.14 -22.81 -29.61
N THR A 18 9.70 -21.63 -29.36
CA THR A 18 10.02 -20.66 -30.42
C THR A 18 11.10 -21.23 -31.36
N ILE A 19 12.12 -21.88 -30.80
CA ILE A 19 13.18 -22.54 -31.57
C ILE A 19 12.60 -23.70 -32.40
N LEU A 20 11.69 -24.49 -31.83
CA LEU A 20 11.04 -25.61 -32.52
C LEU A 20 10.21 -25.08 -33.70
N LEU A 21 9.43 -24.03 -33.51
CA LEU A 21 8.62 -23.40 -34.56
C LEU A 21 9.49 -22.79 -35.67
N GLU A 22 10.55 -22.08 -35.30
CA GLU A 22 11.52 -21.54 -36.27
C GLU A 22 12.21 -22.65 -37.06
N ASN A 23 12.61 -23.73 -36.40
CA ASN A 23 13.25 -24.86 -37.06
C ASN A 23 12.28 -25.53 -38.02
N SER A 24 11.06 -25.83 -37.60
CA SER A 24 10.03 -26.41 -38.47
C SER A 24 9.72 -25.53 -39.70
N LEU A 25 9.62 -24.21 -39.51
CA LEU A 25 9.43 -23.26 -40.62
C LEU A 25 10.64 -23.22 -41.57
N LYS A 26 11.87 -23.25 -41.04
CA LYS A 26 13.11 -23.26 -41.84
C LYS A 26 13.27 -24.53 -42.69
N HIS A 27 12.77 -25.67 -42.19
CA HIS A 27 12.88 -26.95 -42.89
C HIS A 27 11.71 -27.24 -43.83
N GLY A 28 10.76 -26.30 -43.97
CA GLY A 28 9.61 -26.45 -44.86
C GLY A 28 8.70 -27.62 -44.47
N GLU A 29 8.64 -27.95 -43.18
CA GLU A 29 7.74 -28.98 -42.68
C GLU A 29 6.30 -28.61 -43.03
N ASP A 30 5.53 -29.57 -43.54
CA ASP A 30 4.10 -29.34 -43.76
C ASP A 30 3.42 -29.08 -42.41
N PHE A 31 2.40 -28.23 -42.43
CA PHE A 31 1.66 -27.79 -41.25
C PHE A 31 1.10 -28.94 -40.44
N ASP A 32 0.72 -30.04 -41.09
CA ASP A 32 0.24 -31.24 -40.39
C ASP A 32 1.33 -31.79 -39.46
N ALA A 33 2.59 -31.87 -39.90
CA ALA A 33 3.71 -32.30 -39.07
C ALA A 33 4.02 -31.30 -37.94
N ILE A 34 3.86 -30.00 -38.18
CA ILE A 34 4.02 -28.96 -37.15
C ILE A 34 2.91 -29.06 -36.10
N SER A 35 1.68 -29.27 -36.54
CA SER A 35 0.51 -29.43 -35.67
C SER A 35 0.64 -30.67 -34.80
N ASP A 36 1.06 -31.80 -35.37
CA ASP A 36 1.24 -33.06 -34.63
C ASP A 36 2.35 -32.92 -33.58
N LYS A 37 3.50 -32.31 -33.93
CA LYS A 37 4.57 -32.02 -32.96
C LYS A 37 4.11 -31.08 -31.85
N PHE A 38 3.35 -30.05 -32.19
CA PHE A 38 2.81 -29.12 -31.20
C PHE A 38 1.86 -29.82 -30.23
N GLU A 39 0.98 -30.67 -30.75
CA GLU A 39 0.06 -31.49 -29.94
C GLU A 39 0.84 -32.45 -29.04
N GLU A 40 1.86 -33.14 -29.57
CA GLU A 40 2.74 -34.03 -28.79
C GLU A 40 3.45 -33.28 -27.65
N GLU A 41 4.13 -32.18 -27.96
CA GLU A 41 4.85 -31.36 -26.97
C GLU A 41 3.90 -30.80 -25.90
N PHE A 42 2.74 -30.30 -26.31
CA PHE A 42 1.75 -29.78 -25.38
C PHE A 42 1.14 -30.89 -24.50
N ASN A 43 1.03 -32.10 -25.03
CA ASN A 43 0.53 -33.26 -24.30
C ASN A 43 1.57 -33.87 -23.35
N LYS A 44 2.83 -33.43 -23.38
CA LYS A 44 3.85 -33.89 -22.42
C LYS A 44 3.43 -33.62 -20.96
N PRO A 45 3.61 -34.59 -20.05
CA PRO A 45 3.29 -34.41 -18.63
C PRO A 45 3.98 -33.19 -18.01
N GLU A 46 5.23 -32.93 -18.39
CA GLU A 46 6.03 -31.84 -17.83
C GLU A 46 5.42 -30.47 -18.13
N VAL A 47 4.92 -30.26 -19.35
CA VAL A 47 4.24 -29.01 -19.74
C VAL A 47 2.93 -28.83 -18.97
N GLN A 48 2.19 -29.91 -18.78
CA GLN A 48 0.93 -29.89 -18.01
C GLN A 48 1.15 -29.58 -16.53
N GLU A 49 2.12 -30.26 -15.93
CA GLU A 49 2.51 -30.04 -14.53
C GLU A 49 2.99 -28.61 -14.31
N GLN A 50 3.78 -28.07 -15.24
CA GLN A 50 4.25 -26.69 -15.18
C GLN A 50 3.08 -25.70 -15.27
N ALA A 51 2.12 -25.89 -16.16
CA ALA A 51 0.93 -25.03 -16.26
C ALA A 51 0.07 -25.08 -14.98
N ILE A 52 -0.12 -26.26 -14.40
CA ILE A 52 -0.82 -26.43 -13.12
C ILE A 52 -0.05 -25.72 -12.00
N LYS A 53 1.27 -25.87 -11.96
CA LYS A 53 2.14 -25.19 -11.00
C LYS A 53 2.03 -23.67 -11.12
N ASP A 54 1.99 -23.12 -12.33
CA ASP A 54 1.83 -21.68 -12.54
C ASP A 54 0.49 -21.15 -12.01
N ILE A 55 -0.61 -21.91 -12.17
CA ILE A 55 -1.90 -21.56 -11.55
C ILE A 55 -1.85 -21.60 -10.02
N ARG A 56 -1.14 -22.58 -9.44
CA ARG A 56 -0.92 -22.65 -7.98
C ARG A 56 -0.10 -21.47 -7.49
N ASP A 57 0.99 -21.14 -8.20
CA ASP A 57 1.83 -19.99 -7.90
C ASP A 57 1.03 -18.68 -8.00
N LEU A 58 0.09 -18.57 -8.93
CA LEU A 58 -0.84 -17.44 -9.03
C LEU A 58 -1.78 -17.34 -7.81
N THR A 59 -2.42 -18.44 -7.40
CA THR A 59 -3.28 -18.49 -6.19
C THR A 59 -2.48 -18.14 -4.93
N LYS A 60 -1.27 -18.66 -4.81
CA LYS A 60 -0.32 -18.29 -3.75
C LYS A 60 0.01 -16.80 -3.77
N ASN A 61 0.30 -16.24 -4.94
CA ASN A 61 0.56 -14.80 -5.10
C ASN A 61 -0.64 -13.95 -4.65
N VAL A 62 -1.87 -14.34 -4.96
CA VAL A 62 -3.09 -13.65 -4.49
C VAL A 62 -3.17 -13.66 -2.96
N ARG A 63 -2.87 -14.79 -2.31
CA ARG A 63 -2.82 -14.89 -0.84
C ARG A 63 -1.75 -13.99 -0.25
N GLU A 64 -0.55 -13.99 -0.83
CA GLU A 64 0.56 -13.12 -0.40
C GLU A 64 0.20 -11.64 -0.56
N ILE A 65 -0.44 -11.24 -1.67
CA ILE A 65 -0.95 -9.88 -1.89
C ILE A 65 -1.91 -9.47 -0.76
N ARG A 66 -2.89 -10.32 -0.40
CA ARG A 66 -3.82 -10.04 0.71
C ARG A 66 -3.09 -9.88 2.04
N GLN A 67 -2.11 -10.73 2.32
CA GLN A 67 -1.29 -10.64 3.53
C GLN A 67 -0.47 -9.34 3.55
N MET A 68 0.11 -8.92 2.42
CA MET A 68 0.83 -7.66 2.30
C MET A 68 -0.07 -6.45 2.52
N PHE A 69 -1.28 -6.42 1.93
CA PHE A 69 -2.27 -5.38 2.20
C PHE A 69 -2.59 -5.24 3.69
N SER A 70 -2.84 -6.37 4.36
CA SER A 70 -3.15 -6.40 5.79
C SER A 70 -1.95 -5.93 6.63
N LYS A 71 -0.76 -6.48 6.38
CA LYS A 71 0.48 -6.13 7.10
C LYS A 71 0.79 -4.64 6.99
N ILE A 72 0.74 -4.07 5.79
CA ILE A 72 0.96 -2.64 5.55
C ILE A 72 -0.14 -1.82 6.24
N GLY A 73 -1.40 -2.25 6.11
CA GLY A 73 -2.55 -1.57 6.69
C GLY A 73 -2.50 -1.45 8.20
N LEU A 74 -1.99 -2.47 8.91
CA LEU A 74 -1.79 -2.42 10.36
C LEU A 74 -0.86 -1.27 10.77
N GLY A 75 0.24 -1.06 10.03
CA GLY A 75 1.15 0.06 10.28
C GLY A 75 0.46 1.43 10.14
N PHE A 76 -0.46 1.56 9.19
CA PHE A 76 -1.24 2.79 9.01
C PHE A 76 -2.31 2.98 10.08
N VAL A 77 -2.93 1.91 10.59
CA VAL A 77 -3.85 2.01 11.74
C VAL A 77 -3.11 2.52 12.97
N GLU A 78 -1.91 2.03 13.24
CA GLU A 78 -1.09 2.55 14.35
C GLU A 78 -0.76 4.04 14.14
N PHE A 79 -0.37 4.44 12.93
CA PHE A 79 -0.09 5.83 12.60
C PHE A 79 -1.32 6.74 12.78
N ASP A 80 -2.48 6.33 12.27
CA ASP A 80 -3.73 7.08 12.37
C ASP A 80 -4.16 7.25 13.83
N ASN A 81 -4.00 6.21 14.65
CA ASN A 81 -4.32 6.24 16.08
C ASN A 81 -3.39 7.17 16.88
N ALA A 82 -2.18 7.44 16.38
CA ALA A 82 -1.26 8.42 16.98
C ALA A 82 -1.73 9.88 16.79
N ASN A 83 -2.76 10.12 15.95
CA ASN A 83 -3.41 11.40 15.73
C ASN A 83 -2.42 12.55 15.44
N PHE A 84 -1.46 12.33 14.55
CA PHE A 84 -0.58 13.40 14.10
C PHE A 84 -1.38 14.48 13.38
N LEU A 85 -1.07 15.74 13.66
CA LEU A 85 -1.76 16.89 13.10
C LEU A 85 -0.93 17.52 11.97
N ASP A 86 -1.61 18.13 11.01
CA ASP A 86 -0.99 19.05 10.07
C ASP A 86 -0.96 20.49 10.61
N LYS A 87 -0.48 21.41 9.77
CA LYS A 87 -0.44 22.86 10.07
C LYS A 87 -1.81 23.50 10.29
N ASP A 88 -2.89 22.87 9.80
CA ASP A 88 -4.26 23.37 9.88
C ASP A 88 -5.03 22.67 11.02
N ASN A 89 -4.32 21.97 11.92
CA ASN A 89 -4.86 21.17 13.02
C ASN A 89 -5.78 20.03 12.56
N LYS A 90 -5.60 19.52 11.34
CA LYS A 90 -6.32 18.34 10.85
C LYS A 90 -5.52 17.08 11.15
N VAL A 91 -6.22 16.04 11.59
CA VAL A 91 -5.61 14.72 11.80
C VAL A 91 -5.21 14.13 10.45
N LEU A 92 -3.93 13.83 10.31
CA LEU A 92 -3.37 13.12 9.17
C LEU A 92 -3.73 11.64 9.24
N LYS A 93 -4.22 11.08 8.13
CA LYS A 93 -4.64 9.67 8.05
C LYS A 93 -4.15 9.03 6.76
N LEU A 94 -3.66 7.80 6.86
CA LEU A 94 -3.21 6.95 5.74
C LEU A 94 -4.10 5.71 5.60
N GLY A 95 -4.67 5.23 6.70
CA GLY A 95 -5.47 4.00 6.73
C GLY A 95 -6.69 4.00 5.81
N PRO A 96 -7.51 5.07 5.74
CA PRO A 96 -8.71 5.09 4.89
C PRO A 96 -8.41 4.86 3.41
N GLN A 97 -7.43 5.58 2.85
CA GLN A 97 -7.07 5.46 1.44
C GLN A 97 -6.44 4.10 1.14
N TRP A 98 -5.63 3.56 2.05
CA TRP A 98 -5.06 2.22 1.90
C TRP A 98 -6.15 1.13 1.88
N ARG A 99 -7.15 1.25 2.75
CA ARG A 99 -8.29 0.32 2.78
C ARG A 99 -9.08 0.36 1.49
N GLU A 100 -9.27 1.55 0.91
CA GLU A 100 -9.90 1.69 -0.41
C GLU A 100 -9.16 0.88 -1.48
N TYR A 101 -7.83 0.89 -1.50
CA TYR A 101 -7.05 0.07 -2.43
C TYR A 101 -7.20 -1.44 -2.16
N GLN A 102 -7.25 -1.85 -0.90
CA GLN A 102 -7.50 -3.24 -0.53
C GLN A 102 -8.90 -3.71 -0.98
N ASP A 103 -9.92 -2.88 -0.76
CA ASP A 103 -11.30 -3.18 -1.18
C ASP A 103 -11.42 -3.22 -2.71
N ARG A 104 -10.77 -2.28 -3.41
CA ARG A 104 -10.66 -2.29 -4.88
C ARG A 104 -9.95 -3.53 -5.38
N PHE A 105 -8.83 -3.93 -4.77
CA PHE A 105 -8.13 -5.17 -5.12
C PHE A 105 -9.07 -6.37 -5.03
N GLN A 106 -9.79 -6.51 -3.92
CA GLN A 106 -10.70 -7.63 -3.71
C GLN A 106 -11.82 -7.63 -4.76
N LYS A 107 -12.41 -6.47 -5.05
CA LYS A 107 -13.43 -6.34 -6.10
C LYS A 107 -12.92 -6.72 -7.50
N ILE A 108 -11.71 -6.27 -7.86
CA ILE A 108 -11.11 -6.59 -9.17
C ILE A 108 -10.80 -8.09 -9.23
N LEU A 109 -10.34 -8.68 -8.13
CA LEU A 109 -10.07 -10.11 -8.01
C LEU A 109 -11.34 -10.96 -8.14
N ASP A 110 -12.43 -10.57 -7.51
CA ASP A 110 -13.71 -11.28 -7.63
C ASP A 110 -14.22 -11.23 -9.09
N MET A 111 -14.16 -10.06 -9.73
CA MET A 111 -14.47 -9.91 -11.15
C MET A 111 -13.52 -10.74 -12.05
N SER A 112 -12.25 -10.86 -11.67
CA SER A 112 -11.25 -11.69 -12.34
C SER A 112 -11.63 -13.17 -12.27
N PHE A 113 -12.07 -13.66 -11.11
CA PHE A 113 -12.56 -15.03 -10.95
C PHE A 113 -13.85 -15.29 -11.72
N ASP A 114 -14.81 -14.37 -11.69
CA ASP A 114 -16.05 -14.46 -12.47
C ASP A 114 -15.75 -14.53 -13.98
N ASN A 115 -14.85 -13.67 -14.46
CA ASN A 115 -14.42 -13.66 -15.86
C ASN A 115 -13.72 -14.97 -16.26
N ALA A 116 -12.85 -15.50 -15.39
CA ALA A 116 -12.17 -16.77 -15.64
C ALA A 116 -13.15 -17.96 -15.66
N SER A 117 -14.11 -17.99 -14.73
CA SER A 117 -15.17 -19.00 -14.71
C SER A 117 -16.04 -18.93 -15.97
N ALA A 118 -16.47 -17.73 -16.37
CA ALA A 118 -17.25 -17.54 -17.58
C ALA A 118 -16.47 -17.91 -18.85
N ALA A 119 -15.18 -17.55 -18.93
CA ALA A 119 -14.32 -17.93 -20.04
C ALA A 119 -14.09 -19.44 -20.10
N SER A 120 -13.89 -20.10 -18.95
CA SER A 120 -13.79 -21.56 -18.86
C SER A 120 -15.06 -22.23 -19.38
N ALA A 121 -16.23 -21.87 -18.85
CA ALA A 121 -17.50 -22.43 -19.29
C ALA A 121 -17.72 -22.24 -20.80
N PHE A 122 -17.41 -21.04 -21.31
CA PHE A 122 -17.48 -20.74 -22.74
C PHE A 122 -16.56 -21.64 -23.58
N MET A 123 -15.30 -21.79 -23.18
CA MET A 123 -14.33 -22.66 -23.86
C MET A 123 -14.72 -24.13 -23.81
N GLN A 124 -15.31 -24.61 -22.70
CA GLN A 124 -15.81 -25.98 -22.59
C GLN A 124 -17.00 -26.23 -23.52
N ILE A 125 -17.97 -25.31 -23.57
CA ILE A 125 -19.12 -25.42 -24.47
C ILE A 125 -18.63 -25.46 -25.92
N TYR A 126 -17.75 -24.54 -26.30
CA TYR A 126 -17.19 -24.50 -27.65
C TYR A 126 -16.48 -25.80 -28.01
N SER A 127 -15.60 -26.28 -27.14
CA SER A 127 -14.81 -27.47 -27.38
C SER A 127 -15.66 -28.74 -27.45
N LYS A 128 -16.73 -28.85 -26.66
CA LYS A 128 -17.59 -30.04 -26.60
C LYS A 128 -18.74 -30.04 -27.61
N ALA A 129 -19.29 -28.87 -27.95
CA ALA A 129 -20.51 -28.75 -28.73
C ALA A 129 -20.29 -28.26 -30.16
N ILE A 130 -19.28 -27.41 -30.40
CA ILE A 130 -19.05 -26.77 -31.70
C ILE A 130 -17.88 -27.42 -32.43
N LEU A 131 -16.82 -27.81 -31.72
CA LEU A 131 -15.64 -28.46 -32.29
C LEU A 131 -15.73 -30.00 -32.28
N THR A 132 -16.90 -30.54 -32.61
CA THR A 132 -17.06 -31.98 -32.85
C THR A 132 -16.67 -32.32 -34.30
N ASP A 133 -16.55 -33.60 -34.61
CA ASP A 133 -16.38 -34.03 -36.00
C ASP A 133 -17.68 -33.68 -36.76
N VAL A 134 -17.55 -32.89 -37.83
CA VAL A 134 -18.68 -32.38 -38.62
C VAL A 134 -18.63 -32.96 -40.03
N GLU A 135 -19.71 -33.60 -40.45
CA GLU A 135 -19.86 -34.14 -41.79
C GLU A 135 -19.87 -33.01 -42.85
N ALA A 136 -19.53 -33.35 -44.09
CA ALA A 136 -19.34 -32.34 -45.14
C ALA A 136 -20.60 -31.50 -45.41
N ASP A 137 -21.79 -32.07 -45.25
CA ASP A 137 -23.09 -31.42 -45.42
C ASP A 137 -23.48 -30.48 -44.27
N GLN A 138 -22.88 -30.64 -43.09
CA GLN A 138 -23.13 -29.82 -41.89
C GLN A 138 -22.19 -28.61 -41.76
N ARG A 139 -21.23 -28.46 -42.69
CA ARG A 139 -20.22 -27.38 -42.69
C ARG A 139 -20.81 -25.97 -42.70
N ALA A 140 -21.97 -25.77 -43.33
CA ALA A 140 -22.64 -24.47 -43.33
C ALA A 140 -23.17 -24.10 -41.93
N ALA A 141 -23.76 -25.04 -41.21
CA ALA A 141 -24.22 -24.83 -39.84
C ALA A 141 -23.04 -24.60 -38.88
N LEU A 142 -21.94 -25.35 -39.06
CA LEU A 142 -20.70 -25.12 -38.31
C LEU A 142 -20.18 -23.68 -38.50
N ARG A 143 -20.23 -23.15 -39.73
CA ARG A 143 -19.81 -21.77 -40.01
C ARG A 143 -20.65 -20.76 -39.23
N GLU A 144 -21.98 -20.91 -39.21
CA GLU A 144 -22.87 -20.04 -38.44
C GLU A 144 -22.58 -20.08 -36.94
N GLU A 145 -22.37 -21.27 -36.38
CA GLU A 145 -21.98 -21.44 -34.98
C GLU A 145 -20.60 -20.82 -34.67
N LEU A 146 -19.64 -20.96 -35.60
CA LEU A 146 -18.31 -20.35 -35.49
C LEU A 146 -18.40 -18.81 -35.50
N GLU A 147 -19.25 -18.21 -36.33
CA GLU A 147 -19.47 -16.76 -36.30
C GLU A 147 -20.05 -16.29 -34.97
N GLY A 148 -21.03 -17.03 -34.43
CA GLY A 148 -21.59 -16.78 -33.11
C GLY A 148 -20.54 -16.88 -32.00
N PHE A 149 -19.63 -17.85 -32.11
CA PHE A 149 -18.51 -18.02 -31.20
C PHE A 149 -17.51 -16.85 -31.28
N VAL A 150 -17.10 -16.45 -32.49
CA VAL A 150 -16.17 -15.34 -32.73
C VAL A 150 -16.67 -14.05 -32.06
N LYS A 151 -17.97 -13.73 -32.18
CA LYS A 151 -18.58 -12.57 -31.51
C LYS A 151 -18.49 -12.66 -29.98
N LYS A 152 -18.77 -13.84 -29.40
CA LYS A 152 -18.66 -14.04 -27.95
C LYS A 152 -17.20 -13.98 -27.47
N LEU A 153 -16.27 -14.47 -28.26
CA LEU A 153 -14.83 -14.42 -27.97
C LEU A 153 -14.32 -12.98 -27.92
N GLU A 154 -14.80 -12.10 -28.81
CA GLU A 154 -14.48 -10.66 -28.76
C GLU A 154 -14.93 -10.02 -27.44
N VAL A 155 -16.14 -10.33 -26.97
CA VAL A 155 -16.63 -9.87 -25.67
C VAL A 155 -15.71 -10.36 -24.55
N LYS A 156 -15.28 -11.63 -24.56
CA LYS A 156 -14.35 -12.17 -23.56
C LYS A 156 -12.96 -11.58 -23.62
N ALA A 157 -12.46 -11.25 -24.82
CA ALA A 157 -11.22 -10.51 -24.96
C ALA A 157 -11.34 -9.08 -24.39
N SER A 158 -12.49 -8.43 -24.55
CA SER A 158 -12.78 -7.13 -23.93
C SER A 158 -12.84 -7.23 -22.40
N ASP A 159 -13.51 -8.25 -21.86
CA ASP A 159 -13.57 -8.52 -20.42
C ASP A 159 -12.16 -8.68 -19.83
N ALA A 160 -11.32 -9.50 -20.49
CA ALA A 160 -9.91 -9.70 -20.10
C ALA A 160 -9.09 -8.40 -20.13
N LEU A 161 -9.27 -7.58 -21.17
CA LEU A 161 -8.60 -6.28 -21.29
C LEU A 161 -9.02 -5.33 -20.16
N ASN A 162 -10.31 -5.29 -19.82
CA ASN A 162 -10.82 -4.46 -18.74
C ASN A 162 -10.24 -4.89 -17.38
N THR A 163 -10.26 -6.19 -17.07
CA THR A 163 -9.65 -6.72 -15.84
C THR A 163 -8.16 -6.38 -15.76
N LYS A 164 -7.42 -6.54 -16.86
CA LYS A 164 -6.00 -6.15 -16.95
C LYS A 164 -5.80 -4.67 -16.64
N ASN A 165 -6.60 -3.79 -17.25
CA ASN A 165 -6.46 -2.35 -17.07
C ASN A 165 -6.78 -1.91 -15.63
N GLU A 166 -7.77 -2.52 -14.99
CA GLU A 166 -8.10 -2.27 -13.58
C GLU A 166 -6.96 -2.66 -12.63
N PHE A 167 -6.33 -3.84 -12.83
CA PHE A 167 -5.15 -4.23 -12.07
C PHE A 167 -3.96 -3.29 -12.30
N THR A 168 -3.66 -2.93 -13.56
CA THR A 168 -2.58 -1.97 -13.87
C THR A 168 -2.82 -0.62 -13.20
N ARG A 169 -4.06 -0.12 -13.24
CA ARG A 169 -4.42 1.15 -12.59
C ARG A 169 -4.26 1.07 -11.08
N LEU A 170 -4.71 -0.02 -10.46
CA LEU A 170 -4.53 -0.25 -9.03
C LEU A 170 -3.04 -0.31 -8.65
N ALA A 171 -2.22 -1.02 -9.42
CA ALA A 171 -0.77 -1.10 -9.17
C ALA A 171 -0.12 0.30 -9.22
N GLU A 172 -0.53 1.15 -10.16
CA GLU A 172 -0.03 2.51 -10.26
C GLU A 172 -0.50 3.40 -9.09
N ASP A 173 -1.78 3.33 -8.73
CA ASP A 173 -2.32 4.06 -7.57
C ASP A 173 -1.56 3.68 -6.28
N ILE A 174 -1.24 2.39 -6.10
CA ILE A 174 -0.45 1.87 -4.98
C ILE A 174 0.99 2.43 -5.00
N ARG A 175 1.64 2.55 -6.17
CA ARG A 175 2.97 3.18 -6.26
C ARG A 175 2.94 4.64 -5.90
N VAL A 176 1.97 5.39 -6.41
CA VAL A 176 1.80 6.81 -6.12
C VAL A 176 1.54 7.04 -4.63
N PHE A 177 0.87 6.09 -3.95
CA PHE A 177 0.62 6.17 -2.52
C PHE A 177 1.90 6.22 -1.66
N ALA A 178 3.03 5.68 -2.14
CA ALA A 178 4.31 5.83 -1.44
C ALA A 178 4.71 7.32 -1.28
N ALA A 179 4.45 8.14 -2.30
CA ALA A 179 4.69 9.58 -2.23
C ALA A 179 3.70 10.30 -1.30
N VAL A 180 2.44 9.84 -1.25
CA VAL A 180 1.44 10.35 -0.30
C VAL A 180 1.88 10.10 1.15
N MET A 181 2.41 8.91 1.42
CA MET A 181 2.95 8.53 2.73
C MET A 181 4.15 9.41 3.11
N GLU A 182 5.12 9.60 2.21
CA GLU A 182 6.28 10.48 2.44
C GLU A 182 5.85 11.91 2.79
N GLU A 183 4.97 12.50 1.99
CA GLU A 183 4.48 13.85 2.18
C GLU A 183 3.69 13.97 3.50
N THR A 184 2.91 12.95 3.86
CA THR A 184 2.16 12.92 5.13
C THR A 184 3.11 12.91 6.33
N LEU A 185 4.15 12.07 6.31
CA LEU A 185 5.15 12.03 7.37
C LEU A 185 5.95 13.34 7.45
N LYS A 186 6.25 13.96 6.31
CA LYS A 186 6.91 15.27 6.25
C LYS A 186 6.06 16.37 6.87
N ARG A 187 4.74 16.39 6.59
CA ARG A 187 3.79 17.34 7.21
C ARG A 187 3.71 17.16 8.72
N ALA A 188 3.58 15.92 9.19
CA ALA A 188 3.58 15.60 10.62
C ALA A 188 4.87 16.07 11.30
N SER A 189 6.02 15.83 10.66
CA SER A 189 7.33 16.22 11.19
C SER A 189 7.46 17.74 11.25
N GLY A 190 7.10 18.44 10.17
CA GLY A 190 7.16 19.90 10.13
C GLY A 190 6.28 20.55 11.20
N ARG A 191 5.08 20.00 11.44
CA ARG A 191 4.18 20.48 12.50
C ARG A 191 4.76 20.25 13.89
N LEU A 192 5.27 19.05 14.20
CA LEU A 192 5.88 18.75 15.50
C LEU A 192 7.08 19.65 15.79
N THR A 193 7.96 19.87 14.82
CA THR A 193 9.10 20.79 14.98
C THR A 193 8.62 22.21 15.30
N GLN A 194 7.61 22.71 14.58
CA GLN A 194 7.02 24.03 14.84
C GLN A 194 6.45 24.13 16.26
N ASP A 195 5.69 23.12 16.71
CA ASP A 195 5.10 23.11 18.05
C ASP A 195 6.18 23.07 19.13
N MET A 196 7.23 22.28 18.94
CA MET A 196 8.37 22.24 19.87
C MET A 196 9.09 23.58 19.95
N ASP A 197 9.29 24.28 18.83
CA ASP A 197 9.94 25.59 18.82
C ASP A 197 9.08 26.66 19.52
N ILE A 198 7.75 26.63 19.34
CA ILE A 198 6.82 27.51 20.05
C ILE A 198 6.90 27.26 21.56
N VAL A 199 6.86 26.01 22.01
CA VAL A 199 6.92 25.66 23.44
C VAL A 199 8.27 26.04 24.05
N LYS A 200 9.39 25.81 23.34
CA LYS A 200 10.72 26.23 23.79
C LYS A 200 10.83 27.74 23.94
N ALA A 201 10.38 28.50 22.95
CA ALA A 201 10.38 29.97 23.01
C ALA A 201 9.51 30.48 24.17
N LYS A 202 8.38 29.82 24.45
CA LYS A 202 7.53 30.16 25.59
C LYS A 202 8.20 29.85 26.93
N LEU A 203 8.88 28.70 27.06
CA LEU A 203 9.65 28.33 28.25
C LEU A 203 10.78 29.33 28.53
N GLU A 204 11.53 29.73 27.49
CA GLU A 204 12.59 30.74 27.60
C GLU A 204 12.02 32.08 28.09
N SER A 205 10.89 32.50 27.53
CA SER A 205 10.20 33.72 27.95
C SER A 205 9.73 33.65 29.41
N LEU A 206 9.11 32.55 29.84
CA LEU A 206 8.63 32.37 31.22
C LEU A 206 9.79 32.32 32.22
N ARG A 207 10.90 31.65 31.88
CA ARG A 207 12.12 31.60 32.71
C ARG A 207 12.74 32.99 32.86
N SER A 208 12.76 33.79 31.78
CA SER A 208 13.21 35.18 31.83
C SER A 208 12.32 36.05 32.74
N GLN A 209 11.00 35.91 32.65
CA GLN A 209 10.06 36.61 33.55
C GLN A 209 10.26 36.20 35.02
N LEU A 210 10.45 34.91 35.30
CA LEU A 210 10.69 34.42 36.66
C LEU A 210 11.99 35.00 37.24
N GLN A 211 13.06 35.07 36.44
CA GLN A 211 14.31 35.71 36.84
C GLN A 211 14.11 37.20 37.17
N GLU A 212 13.30 37.90 36.38
CA GLU A 212 12.97 39.30 36.64
C GLU A 212 12.20 39.47 37.96
N VAL A 213 11.19 38.63 38.20
CA VAL A 213 10.42 38.64 39.47
C VAL A 213 11.33 38.35 40.66
N HIS A 214 12.25 37.39 40.54
CA HIS A 214 13.27 37.12 41.57
C HIS A 214 14.20 38.32 41.81
N ALA A 215 14.62 39.01 40.75
CA ALA A 215 15.43 40.22 40.87
C ALA A 215 14.65 41.36 41.58
N ARG A 216 13.37 41.55 41.23
CA ARG A 216 12.48 42.51 41.92
C ARG A 216 12.27 42.16 43.39
N MET A 217 12.07 40.88 43.71
CA MET A 217 11.95 40.43 45.11
C MET A 217 13.24 40.70 45.90
N LYS A 218 14.41 40.44 45.30
CA LYS A 218 15.71 40.70 45.92
C LYS A 218 15.94 42.19 46.18
N SER A 219 15.61 43.06 45.22
CA SER A 219 15.76 44.51 45.38
C SER A 219 14.80 45.08 46.44
N MET A 220 13.56 44.57 46.51
CA MET A 220 12.62 44.90 47.59
C MET A 220 13.13 44.46 48.96
N GLY A 221 13.74 43.26 49.06
CA GLY A 221 14.35 42.77 50.29
C GLY A 221 15.47 43.69 50.79
N ILE A 222 16.36 44.13 49.89
CA ILE A 222 17.46 45.07 50.22
C ILE A 222 16.90 46.43 50.68
N ALA A 223 15.91 46.98 49.98
CA ALA A 223 15.31 48.27 50.34
C ALA A 223 14.64 48.23 51.72
N CYS A 224 13.99 47.12 52.08
CA CYS A 224 13.40 46.96 53.41
C CYS A 224 14.47 46.91 54.52
N VAL A 225 15.58 46.20 54.31
CA VAL A 225 16.69 46.19 55.28
C VAL A 225 17.30 47.59 55.43
N ALA A 226 17.46 48.35 54.35
CA ALA A 226 17.95 49.73 54.40
C ALA A 226 16.98 50.67 55.16
N SER A 227 15.67 50.51 54.99
CA SER A 227 14.67 51.29 55.74
C SER A 227 14.63 50.96 57.25
N LEU A 228 14.96 49.72 57.62
CA LEU A 228 15.07 49.28 59.02
C LEU A 228 16.38 49.77 59.67
N ALA A 229 17.47 49.89 58.90
CA ALA A 229 18.76 50.39 59.37
C ALA A 229 18.73 51.88 59.79
N VAL A 230 17.76 52.67 59.29
CA VAL A 230 17.60 54.09 59.64
C VAL A 230 16.80 54.30 60.94
N GLY A 231 16.14 53.25 61.49
CA GLY A 231 15.22 53.38 62.63
C GLY A 231 15.59 52.68 63.94
N ALA A 232 16.53 51.73 63.97
CA ALA A 232 16.84 50.99 65.20
C ALA A 232 18.29 50.49 65.26
N ILE A 233 19.23 51.35 65.71
CA ILE A 233 20.66 51.02 65.76
C ILE A 233 21.05 50.10 66.95
N ALA A 234 20.19 49.78 67.93
CA ALA A 234 20.67 49.09 69.14
C ALA A 234 20.29 47.60 69.31
N ALA A 235 19.21 47.07 68.72
CA ALA A 235 18.72 45.71 69.05
C ALA A 235 18.78 44.66 67.92
N GLY A 236 18.95 45.07 66.66
CA GLY A 236 18.80 44.17 65.51
C GLY A 236 19.98 43.23 65.22
N ILE A 237 21.20 43.58 65.64
CA ILE A 237 22.43 42.88 65.24
C ILE A 237 22.55 41.49 65.89
N ALA A 238 21.96 41.28 67.08
CA ALA A 238 22.05 39.99 67.79
C ALA A 238 21.12 38.89 67.23
N ILE A 239 20.01 39.26 66.56
CA ILE A 239 19.04 38.30 66.00
C ILE A 239 19.52 37.78 64.63
N VAL A 240 20.26 38.61 63.89
CA VAL A 240 20.82 38.29 62.55
C VAL A 240 21.79 37.11 62.60
N THR A 241 22.59 37.01 63.65
CA THR A 241 23.63 35.98 63.79
C THR A 241 23.12 34.65 64.36
N LEU A 242 21.97 34.65 65.06
CA LEU A 242 21.50 33.47 65.79
C LEU A 242 20.47 32.61 65.03
N SER A 243 19.71 33.15 64.07
CA SER A 243 18.80 32.35 63.24
C SER A 243 18.30 33.11 62.00
N PRO A 244 18.71 32.70 60.78
CA PRO A 244 18.16 33.22 59.53
C PRO A 244 16.63 33.06 59.43
N VAL A 245 16.07 32.03 60.09
CA VAL A 245 14.62 31.76 60.13
C VAL A 245 13.90 32.77 61.02
N ALA A 246 14.49 33.17 62.16
CA ALA A 246 13.93 34.18 63.05
C ALA A 246 13.87 35.58 62.40
N MET A 247 14.84 35.90 61.53
CA MET A 247 14.80 37.14 60.73
C MET A 247 13.61 37.12 59.75
N PHE A 248 13.37 36.02 59.04
CA PHE A 248 12.24 35.94 58.11
C PHE A 248 10.89 36.16 58.81
N ILE A 249 10.72 35.62 60.01
CA ILE A 249 9.52 35.79 60.85
C ILE A 249 9.43 37.24 61.38
N ALA A 250 10.50 37.81 61.91
CA ALA A 250 10.51 39.18 62.45
C ALA A 250 10.34 40.26 61.37
N VAL A 251 10.84 40.05 60.15
CA VAL A 251 10.63 41.01 59.06
C VAL A 251 9.20 40.87 58.51
N SER A 252 8.61 39.66 58.50
CA SER A 252 7.21 39.43 58.09
C SER A 252 6.18 40.23 58.91
N SER A 253 6.44 40.48 60.20
CA SER A 253 5.55 41.26 61.06
C SER A 253 5.70 42.78 60.90
N VAL A 254 6.82 43.25 60.32
CA VAL A 254 7.01 44.67 59.96
C VAL A 254 6.51 44.96 58.54
N PHE A 255 6.55 43.97 57.63
CA PHE A 255 6.04 44.08 56.26
C PHE A 255 4.53 44.37 56.19
N SER A 256 3.74 43.95 57.19
CA SER A 256 2.30 44.25 57.26
C SER A 256 1.99 45.70 57.64
N ALA A 257 2.93 46.44 58.25
CA ALA A 257 2.70 47.81 58.75
C ALA A 257 3.03 48.93 57.73
N ILE A 258 3.86 48.67 56.71
CA ILE A 258 4.39 49.72 55.79
C ILE A 258 3.80 49.61 54.35
N GLY A 259 2.84 48.72 54.11
CA GLY A 259 2.21 48.54 52.78
C GLY A 259 3.09 47.84 51.72
N THR A 260 4.37 47.61 52.01
CA THR A 260 5.32 46.84 51.18
C THR A 260 5.03 45.34 51.18
N GLY A 261 4.40 44.79 52.24
CA GLY A 261 4.03 43.38 52.33
C GLY A 261 3.08 42.92 51.22
N ILE A 262 2.19 43.79 50.74
CA ILE A 262 1.26 43.48 49.63
C ILE A 262 2.04 43.22 48.33
N LYS A 263 3.07 44.04 48.04
CA LYS A 263 3.89 43.90 46.82
C LYS A 263 4.75 42.63 46.84
N VAL A 264 5.31 42.27 48.00
CA VAL A 264 6.08 41.02 48.17
C VAL A 264 5.18 39.81 48.04
N ALA A 265 3.97 39.84 48.63
CA ALA A 265 3.00 38.76 48.49
C ALA A 265 2.54 38.60 47.02
N GLN A 266 2.35 39.70 46.30
CA GLN A 266 2.02 39.68 44.88
C GLN A 266 3.15 39.10 44.03
N ALA A 267 4.40 39.52 44.24
CA ALA A 267 5.56 38.98 43.52
C ALA A 267 5.76 37.49 43.79
N LYS A 268 5.54 37.03 45.03
CA LYS A 268 5.59 35.60 45.38
C LYS A 268 4.49 34.81 44.68
N LYS A 269 3.28 35.36 44.58
CA LYS A 269 2.17 34.73 43.85
C LYS A 269 2.47 34.66 42.34
N GLU A 270 3.04 35.72 41.77
CA GLU A 270 3.47 35.78 40.37
C GLU A 270 4.56 34.74 40.08
N ALA A 271 5.58 34.64 40.94
CA ALA A 271 6.62 33.62 40.82
C ALA A 271 6.05 32.20 40.87
N ALA A 272 5.17 31.90 41.84
CA ALA A 272 4.54 30.58 41.95
C ALA A 272 3.70 30.23 40.72
N GLN A 273 3.02 31.21 40.12
CA GLN A 273 2.27 31.03 38.87
C GLN A 273 3.20 30.73 37.69
N LEU A 274 4.29 31.49 37.55
CA LEU A 274 5.29 31.28 36.50
C LEU A 274 5.97 29.91 36.63
N GLU A 275 6.30 29.46 37.85
CA GLU A 275 6.84 28.12 38.10
C GLU A 275 5.84 27.01 37.71
N ALA A 276 4.56 27.20 38.03
CA ALA A 276 3.52 26.26 37.63
C ALA A 276 3.36 26.20 36.09
N ASP A 277 3.40 27.34 35.42
CA ASP A 277 3.33 27.42 33.96
C ASP A 277 4.58 26.81 33.30
N ILE A 278 5.78 27.05 33.84
CA ILE A 278 7.03 26.40 33.38
C ILE A 278 6.88 24.89 33.48
N LYS A 279 6.44 24.36 34.62
CA LYS A 279 6.25 22.91 34.81
C LYS A 279 5.25 22.32 33.83
N LYS A 280 4.17 23.07 33.52
CA LYS A 280 3.18 22.68 32.50
C LYS A 280 3.82 22.59 31.12
N TYR A 281 4.54 23.62 30.68
CA TYR A 281 5.18 23.64 29.36
C TYR A 281 6.34 22.65 29.25
N GLU A 282 7.04 22.33 30.35
CA GLU A 282 8.03 21.25 30.38
C GLU A 282 7.39 19.88 30.15
N ALA A 283 6.21 19.63 30.74
CA ALA A 283 5.45 18.41 30.48
C ALA A 283 4.96 18.34 29.03
N GLU A 284 4.47 19.44 28.47
CA GLU A 284 4.07 19.55 27.06
C GLU A 284 5.24 19.30 26.11
N LEU A 285 6.42 19.86 26.39
CA LEU A 285 7.63 19.59 25.61
C LEU A 285 8.04 18.12 25.67
N ALA A 286 7.96 17.49 26.84
CA ALA A 286 8.27 16.07 27.00
C ALA A 286 7.31 15.19 26.18
N GLU A 287 6.02 15.55 26.12
CA GLU A 287 5.03 14.88 25.27
C GLU A 287 5.38 15.05 23.79
N LEU A 288 5.70 16.27 23.33
CA LEU A 288 6.09 16.54 21.94
C LEU A 288 7.34 15.75 21.53
N VAL A 289 8.35 15.66 22.40
CA VAL A 289 9.55 14.84 22.18
C VAL A 289 9.20 13.35 22.09
N ALA A 290 8.26 12.86 22.90
CA ALA A 290 7.80 11.48 22.81
C ALA A 290 7.08 11.23 21.46
N ARG A 291 6.27 12.17 20.99
CA ARG A 291 5.60 12.09 19.67
C ARG A 291 6.59 12.18 18.51
N GLU A 292 7.63 13.00 18.62
CA GLU A 292 8.74 13.08 17.63
C GLU A 292 9.46 11.73 17.53
N LYS A 293 9.80 11.09 18.65
CA LYS A 293 10.40 9.74 18.66
C LYS A 293 9.49 8.70 18.02
N LEU A 294 8.19 8.77 18.29
CA LEU A 294 7.22 7.89 17.65
C LEU A 294 7.15 8.12 16.13
N LEU A 295 7.15 9.38 15.68
CA LEU A 295 7.18 9.71 14.26
C LEU A 295 8.48 9.23 13.59
N ALA A 296 9.62 9.37 14.26
CA ALA A 296 10.90 8.85 13.78
C ALA A 296 10.88 7.32 13.59
N LYS A 297 10.17 6.57 14.45
CA LYS A 297 9.94 5.13 14.25
C LYS A 297 9.18 4.85 12.95
N TYR A 298 8.13 5.63 12.63
CA TYR A 298 7.42 5.49 11.37
C TYR A 298 8.31 5.84 10.16
N GLN A 299 9.08 6.93 10.26
CA GLN A 299 10.05 7.32 9.23
C GLN A 299 11.13 6.25 9.01
N ALA A 300 11.60 5.58 10.06
CA ALA A 300 12.56 4.48 9.92
C ALA A 300 11.95 3.25 9.22
N SER A 301 10.66 2.97 9.46
CA SER A 301 9.93 1.89 8.78
C SER A 301 9.50 2.22 7.34
N LEU A 302 9.64 3.48 6.93
CA LEU A 302 9.16 4.01 5.65
C LEU A 302 9.78 3.29 4.46
N GLU A 303 11.10 3.13 4.42
CA GLU A 303 11.79 2.48 3.30
C GLU A 303 11.40 1.01 3.17
N SER A 304 11.24 0.30 4.29
CA SER A 304 10.71 -1.07 4.28
C SER A 304 9.28 -1.10 3.73
N THR A 305 8.42 -0.18 4.17
CA THR A 305 7.03 -0.10 3.71
C THR A 305 6.94 0.24 2.23
N LYS A 306 7.78 1.15 1.71
CA LYS A 306 7.87 1.46 0.28
C LYS A 306 8.30 0.26 -0.55
N LYS A 307 9.27 -0.51 -0.06
CA LYS A 307 9.69 -1.75 -0.71
C LYS A 307 8.54 -2.76 -0.74
N ASP A 308 7.81 -2.91 0.36
CA ASP A 308 6.63 -3.77 0.43
C ASP A 308 5.53 -3.29 -0.54
N ILE A 309 5.25 -1.97 -0.61
CA ILE A 309 4.30 -1.36 -1.57
C ILE A 309 4.73 -1.62 -3.02
N THR A 310 6.02 -1.47 -3.33
CA THR A 310 6.55 -1.70 -4.69
C THR A 310 6.45 -3.18 -5.06
N GLY A 311 6.78 -4.08 -4.13
CA GLY A 311 6.64 -5.53 -4.32
C GLY A 311 5.18 -5.94 -4.51
N LEU A 312 4.26 -5.33 -3.77
CA LEU A 312 2.82 -5.52 -3.91
C LEU A 312 2.35 -5.10 -5.31
N ALA A 313 2.72 -3.90 -5.76
CA ALA A 313 2.36 -3.41 -7.10
C ALA A 313 2.91 -4.31 -8.22
N ALA A 314 4.13 -4.82 -8.08
CA ALA A 314 4.72 -5.76 -9.04
C ALA A 314 3.96 -7.10 -9.10
N LYS A 315 3.51 -7.62 -7.96
CA LYS A 315 2.66 -8.84 -7.92
C LYS A 315 1.30 -8.61 -8.57
N VAL A 316 0.70 -7.43 -8.39
CA VAL A 316 -0.54 -7.04 -9.06
C VAL A 316 -0.35 -6.95 -10.58
N ASP A 317 0.76 -6.39 -11.05
CA ASP A 317 1.11 -6.34 -12.47
C ASP A 317 1.31 -7.73 -13.09
N ALA A 318 1.85 -8.69 -12.33
CA ALA A 318 1.99 -10.06 -12.82
C ALA A 318 0.62 -10.67 -13.17
N ILE A 319 -0.41 -10.44 -12.35
CA ILE A 319 -1.79 -10.85 -12.65
C ILE A 319 -2.30 -10.15 -13.91
N ALA A 320 -2.03 -8.85 -14.05
CA ALA A 320 -2.40 -8.09 -15.24
C ALA A 320 -1.73 -8.65 -16.52
N GLY A 321 -0.48 -9.12 -16.40
CA GLY A 321 0.26 -9.77 -17.49
C GLY A 321 -0.42 -11.04 -18.00
N ILE A 322 -0.96 -11.87 -17.09
CA ILE A 322 -1.67 -13.10 -17.47
C ILE A 322 -2.92 -12.78 -18.29
N TRP A 323 -3.71 -11.80 -17.86
CA TRP A 323 -4.88 -11.35 -18.60
C TRP A 323 -4.53 -10.75 -19.98
N GLN A 324 -3.39 -10.06 -20.08
CA GLN A 324 -2.89 -9.55 -21.36
C GLN A 324 -2.52 -10.69 -22.33
N SER A 325 -1.88 -11.76 -21.83
CA SER A 325 -1.57 -12.94 -22.63
C SER A 325 -2.85 -13.63 -23.09
N LEU A 326 -3.80 -13.89 -22.18
CA LEU A 326 -5.08 -14.52 -22.50
C LEU A 326 -5.85 -13.73 -23.57
N LYS A 327 -5.88 -12.40 -23.46
CA LYS A 327 -6.47 -11.52 -24.48
C LYS A 327 -5.75 -11.68 -25.83
N GLY A 328 -4.43 -11.72 -25.83
CA GLY A 328 -3.63 -11.95 -27.03
C GLY A 328 -4.03 -13.25 -27.73
N ASP A 329 -4.16 -14.34 -26.97
CA ASP A 329 -4.56 -15.65 -27.48
C ASP A 329 -5.99 -15.62 -28.04
N MET A 330 -6.94 -14.97 -27.34
CA MET A 330 -8.32 -14.81 -27.81
C MET A 330 -8.39 -14.01 -29.12
N VAL A 331 -7.61 -12.94 -29.26
CA VAL A 331 -7.56 -12.13 -30.49
C VAL A 331 -6.93 -12.91 -31.64
N SER A 332 -5.86 -13.66 -31.37
CA SER A 332 -5.23 -14.52 -32.37
C SER A 332 -6.21 -15.58 -32.88
N LEU A 333 -6.93 -16.23 -31.97
CA LEU A 333 -7.98 -17.18 -32.32
C LEU A 333 -9.09 -16.53 -33.14
N HIS A 334 -9.59 -15.38 -32.68
CA HIS A 334 -10.62 -14.62 -33.39
C HIS A 334 -10.20 -14.39 -34.86
N ALA A 335 -8.97 -13.91 -35.08
CA ALA A 335 -8.46 -13.66 -36.43
C ALA A 335 -8.41 -14.94 -37.28
N GLN A 336 -7.91 -16.04 -36.71
CA GLN A 336 -7.82 -17.32 -37.43
C GLN A 336 -9.19 -17.91 -37.79
N LEU A 337 -10.15 -17.83 -36.86
CA LEU A 337 -11.51 -18.30 -37.09
C LEU A 337 -12.27 -17.42 -38.07
N SER A 338 -12.11 -16.09 -37.98
CA SER A 338 -12.77 -15.13 -38.88
C SER A 338 -12.38 -15.36 -40.34
N LEU A 339 -11.11 -15.69 -40.60
CA LEU A 339 -10.65 -16.05 -41.95
C LEU A 339 -11.30 -17.34 -42.47
N SER A 340 -11.67 -18.24 -41.56
CA SER A 340 -12.23 -19.55 -41.90
C SER A 340 -13.76 -19.52 -42.00
N THR A 341 -14.40 -18.50 -41.43
CA THR A 341 -15.84 -18.25 -41.57
C THR A 341 -16.20 -17.44 -42.82
N ASP A 342 -15.22 -17.02 -43.63
CA ASP A 342 -15.48 -16.33 -44.89
C ASP A 342 -16.40 -17.19 -45.79
N PRO A 343 -17.56 -16.65 -46.24
CA PRO A 343 -18.50 -17.36 -47.10
C PRO A 343 -17.85 -17.96 -48.35
N ASP A 344 -16.86 -17.27 -48.91
CA ASP A 344 -16.19 -17.60 -50.17
C ASP A 344 -15.03 -18.59 -50.00
N MET A 345 -14.60 -18.87 -48.76
CA MET A 345 -13.52 -19.82 -48.48
C MET A 345 -14.09 -21.19 -48.06
N PRO A 346 -13.86 -22.29 -48.81
CA PRO A 346 -14.35 -23.60 -48.42
C PRO A 346 -13.64 -24.10 -47.15
N LEU A 347 -14.42 -24.67 -46.21
CA LEU A 347 -13.87 -25.35 -45.04
C LEU A 347 -13.13 -26.63 -45.50
N THR A 348 -11.81 -26.64 -45.37
CA THR A 348 -10.94 -27.74 -45.81
C THR A 348 -10.76 -28.80 -44.72
N SER A 349 -10.35 -30.02 -45.09
CA SER A 349 -9.97 -31.05 -44.11
C SER A 349 -8.84 -30.59 -43.18
N ARG A 350 -7.89 -29.80 -43.71
CA ARG A 350 -6.81 -29.19 -42.92
C ARG A 350 -7.33 -28.21 -41.88
N PHE A 351 -8.39 -27.45 -42.21
CA PHE A 351 -9.05 -26.60 -41.20
C PHE A 351 -9.69 -27.45 -40.09
N MET A 352 -10.37 -28.54 -40.44
CA MET A 352 -10.95 -29.44 -39.42
C MET A 352 -9.89 -30.05 -38.50
N LYS A 353 -8.72 -30.43 -39.03
CA LYS A 353 -7.57 -30.85 -38.22
C LYS A 353 -7.09 -29.75 -37.27
N LYS A 354 -6.95 -28.51 -37.75
CA LYS A 354 -6.61 -27.35 -36.91
C LYS A 354 -7.60 -27.16 -35.78
N ILE A 355 -8.90 -27.19 -36.09
CA ILE A 355 -9.99 -27.09 -35.12
C ILE A 355 -9.85 -28.16 -34.03
N LYS A 356 -9.58 -29.42 -34.43
CA LYS A 356 -9.37 -30.53 -33.49
C LYS A 356 -8.20 -30.30 -32.54
N ALA A 357 -7.03 -29.90 -33.06
CA ALA A 357 -5.86 -29.60 -32.22
C ALA A 357 -6.15 -28.43 -31.26
N THR A 358 -6.80 -27.38 -31.76
CA THR A 358 -7.13 -26.20 -30.95
C THR A 358 -8.16 -26.50 -29.86
N ARG A 359 -9.06 -27.48 -30.09
CA ARG A 359 -10.03 -27.96 -29.10
C ARG A 359 -9.36 -28.47 -27.82
N GLU A 360 -8.31 -29.28 -27.97
CA GLU A 360 -7.62 -29.85 -26.81
C GLU A 360 -6.93 -28.76 -25.99
N LEU A 361 -6.27 -27.83 -26.67
CA LEU A 361 -5.68 -26.64 -26.05
C LEU A 361 -6.72 -25.83 -25.27
N TYR A 362 -7.90 -25.55 -25.85
CA TYR A 362 -8.95 -24.80 -25.16
C TYR A 362 -9.57 -25.54 -24.00
N MET A 363 -9.73 -26.86 -24.09
CA MET A 363 -10.21 -27.67 -22.97
C MET A 363 -9.26 -27.56 -21.78
N ARG A 364 -7.94 -27.58 -22.03
CA ARG A 364 -6.95 -27.42 -20.96
C ARG A 364 -6.94 -26.01 -20.40
N LEU A 365 -6.94 -25.00 -21.24
CA LEU A 365 -7.04 -23.61 -20.81
C LEU A 365 -8.30 -23.38 -19.97
N ALA A 366 -9.43 -23.97 -20.37
CA ALA A 366 -10.66 -23.93 -19.59
C ALA A 366 -10.49 -24.56 -18.22
N THR A 367 -9.85 -25.72 -18.11
CA THR A 367 -9.55 -26.36 -16.82
C THR A 367 -8.67 -25.47 -15.96
N LEU A 368 -7.61 -24.88 -16.51
CA LEU A 368 -6.71 -23.97 -15.77
C LEU A 368 -7.43 -22.72 -15.27
N LEU A 369 -8.29 -22.12 -16.11
CA LEU A 369 -9.13 -20.98 -15.73
C LEU A 369 -10.16 -21.34 -14.66
N ASP A 370 -10.73 -22.53 -14.71
CA ASP A 370 -11.65 -23.05 -13.69
C ASP A 370 -10.94 -23.27 -12.35
N MET A 371 -9.73 -23.85 -12.38
CA MET A 371 -8.88 -24.00 -11.20
C MET A 371 -8.53 -22.65 -10.57
N TYR A 372 -8.15 -21.67 -11.39
CA TYR A 372 -7.91 -20.30 -10.95
C TYR A 372 -9.16 -19.67 -10.34
N ALA A 373 -10.31 -19.75 -11.02
CA ALA A 373 -11.56 -19.16 -10.57
C ALA A 373 -12.05 -19.73 -9.23
N LYS A 374 -11.86 -21.03 -9.03
CA LYS A 374 -12.21 -21.71 -7.77
C LYS A 374 -11.24 -21.39 -6.63
N GLY A 375 -10.08 -20.80 -6.92
CA GLY A 375 -9.00 -20.58 -5.95
C GLY A 375 -8.55 -21.88 -5.28
N GLN A 376 -8.77 -23.04 -5.93
CA GLN A 376 -8.48 -24.34 -5.36
C GLN A 376 -6.98 -24.60 -5.39
N GLU A 377 -6.38 -24.78 -4.22
CA GLU A 377 -5.24 -25.66 -4.09
C GLU A 377 -5.76 -27.06 -4.40
N ALA A 378 -5.13 -27.79 -5.33
CA ALA A 378 -5.45 -29.21 -5.52
C ALA A 378 -5.36 -29.88 -4.13
N PRO A 379 -6.22 -30.85 -3.82
CA PRO A 379 -6.12 -31.58 -2.56
C PRO A 379 -4.65 -31.98 -2.39
N GLU A 380 -4.04 -31.56 -1.29
CA GLU A 380 -2.74 -32.11 -0.92
C GLU A 380 -2.98 -33.61 -0.83
N ASP A 381 -2.36 -34.37 -1.73
CA ASP A 381 -2.29 -35.82 -1.60
C ASP A 381 -1.57 -36.06 -0.27
N HIS A 382 -2.37 -36.23 0.78
CA HIS A 382 -1.90 -36.67 2.09
C HIS A 382 -1.48 -38.13 1.92
N GLU A 383 -0.26 -38.32 1.40
CA GLU A 383 0.47 -39.59 1.49
C GLU A 383 0.83 -39.92 2.94
#